data_AF-A0A558AQK2-F1
#
_entry.id   AF-A0A558AQK2-F1
#
_cell.length_a   1.000
_cell.length_b   1.000
_cell.length_c   1.000
_cell.angle_alpha   90.00
_cell.angle_beta   90.00
_cell.angle_gamma   90.00
#
_symmetry.space_group_name_H-M   'P 1'
#
loop_
_entity.id
_entity.type
_entity.pdbx_description
1 polymer ?
#
loop_
_entity_poly.entity_id
_entity_poly.type
_entity_poly.pdbx_seq_one_letter_code
_entity_poly.pdbx_strand_id
1 'polypeptide(L)'
;MTDRMWSLSEFRFDQAIQAAEVSVFDDETGRFELMPRDRAIALAHAREANLVEWWPQGAVEAPQCVITKVTLPLRWEQLPEEAEPVDERLWFEASCGGRDFLVGNGNTFTGRMMAWCPQKQRSYRVSSSEIEVMPDETRYFVTGFLAGTQPGHPIDDRGDTDEADWAAWLSATRRFRRTGQWNGRWGTCQECGCVLLPDNPADHCAEHSPQAAG
;
A
#
# COMPACT_ATOMS: atom_id res chain seq x y z
N MET A 1 -14.46 -4.18 2.06
CA MET A 1 -13.57 -4.61 3.16
C MET A 1 -12.16 -4.31 2.71
N THR A 2 -11.44 -3.54 3.51
CA THR A 2 -10.22 -2.81 3.17
C THR A 2 -9.07 -3.77 2.84
N ASP A 3 -8.40 -3.54 1.70
CA ASP A 3 -7.14 -4.14 1.26
C ASP A 3 -5.96 -3.77 2.20
N ARG A 4 -6.15 -3.92 3.51
CA ARG A 4 -5.13 -3.67 4.52
C ARG A 4 -4.42 -4.98 4.83
N MET A 5 -3.09 -4.95 4.75
CA MET A 5 -2.24 -5.94 5.41
C MET A 5 -2.34 -5.77 6.93
N TRP A 6 -2.65 -6.85 7.63
CA TRP A 6 -2.77 -6.85 9.09
C TRP A 6 -1.39 -6.92 9.74
N SER A 7 -1.25 -6.31 10.92
CA SER A 7 -0.02 -6.39 11.69
C SER A 7 0.20 -7.83 12.17
N LEU A 8 1.45 -8.28 12.22
CA LEU A 8 1.79 -9.56 12.87
C LEU A 8 1.34 -9.59 14.34
N SER A 9 1.25 -8.43 15.00
CA SER A 9 0.72 -8.32 16.36
C SER A 9 -0.79 -8.59 16.45
N GLU A 10 -1.49 -8.65 15.33
CA GLU A 10 -2.92 -8.99 15.22
C GLU A 10 -3.11 -10.49 14.92
N PHE A 11 -2.04 -11.27 14.71
CA PHE A 11 -2.11 -12.73 14.63
C PHE A 11 -2.49 -13.32 15.99
N ARG A 12 -3.52 -14.17 16.00
CA ARG A 12 -4.07 -14.81 17.20
C ARG A 12 -4.17 -16.31 16.99
N PHE A 13 -3.63 -17.04 17.97
CA PHE A 13 -3.78 -18.49 18.05
C PHE A 13 -3.92 -18.92 19.51
N ASP A 14 -4.57 -20.05 19.73
CA ASP A 14 -4.85 -20.65 21.03
C ASP A 14 -5.34 -19.61 22.06
N GLN A 15 -4.60 -19.45 23.17
CA GLN A 15 -4.98 -18.58 24.29
C GLN A 15 -4.99 -17.08 23.94
N ALA A 16 -4.39 -16.69 22.82
CA ALA A 16 -4.49 -15.31 22.34
C ALA A 16 -5.89 -14.98 21.80
N ILE A 17 -6.70 -15.99 21.43
CA ILE A 17 -8.08 -15.82 21.00
C ILE A 17 -8.94 -15.54 22.24
N GLN A 18 -9.47 -14.33 22.35
CA GLN A 18 -10.18 -13.87 23.56
C GLN A 18 -11.65 -14.30 23.61
N ALA A 19 -12.24 -14.68 22.46
CA ALA A 19 -13.63 -15.11 22.40
C ALA A 19 -13.87 -16.43 23.15
N ALA A 20 -15.01 -16.54 23.84
CA ALA A 20 -15.39 -17.75 24.56
C ALA A 20 -15.85 -18.87 23.62
N GLU A 21 -16.45 -18.51 22.49
CA GLU A 21 -16.88 -19.40 21.43
C GLU A 21 -16.20 -19.03 20.11
N VAL A 22 -15.95 -20.03 19.28
CA VAL A 22 -15.28 -19.90 17.98
C VAL A 22 -15.98 -20.79 16.96
N SER A 23 -15.90 -20.38 15.70
CA SER A 23 -16.42 -21.13 14.57
C SER A 23 -15.26 -21.81 13.85
N VAL A 24 -15.07 -23.12 14.03
CA VAL A 24 -13.90 -23.85 13.51
C VAL A 24 -14.24 -24.50 12.16
N PHE A 25 -13.39 -24.32 11.16
CA PHE A 25 -13.53 -25.00 9.88
C PHE A 25 -13.24 -26.51 10.03
N ASP A 26 -14.19 -27.34 9.61
CA ASP A 26 -14.07 -28.78 9.55
C ASP A 26 -13.80 -29.23 8.12
N ASP A 27 -12.59 -29.75 7.89
CA ASP A 27 -12.13 -30.22 6.58
C ASP A 27 -12.95 -31.42 6.07
N GLU A 28 -13.56 -32.23 6.95
CA GLU A 28 -14.35 -33.41 6.54
C GLU A 28 -15.72 -33.01 5.99
N THR A 29 -16.36 -32.03 6.63
CA THR A 29 -17.70 -31.56 6.25
C THR A 29 -17.66 -30.34 5.33
N GLY A 30 -16.51 -29.66 5.22
CA GLY A 30 -16.33 -28.42 4.47
C GLY A 30 -17.13 -27.25 5.05
N ARG A 31 -17.45 -27.29 6.35
CA ARG A 31 -18.33 -26.33 7.04
C ARG A 31 -17.68 -25.81 8.31
N PHE A 32 -18.17 -24.68 8.79
CA PHE A 32 -17.79 -24.14 10.09
C PHE A 32 -18.73 -24.67 11.19
N GLU A 33 -18.15 -25.15 12.28
CA GLU A 33 -18.88 -25.60 13.48
C GLU A 33 -18.61 -24.63 14.65
N LEU A 34 -19.67 -24.14 15.29
CA LEU A 34 -19.57 -23.31 16.50
C LEU A 34 -19.29 -24.20 17.71
N MET A 35 -18.25 -23.87 18.48
CA MET A 35 -17.93 -24.57 19.71
C MET A 35 -17.17 -23.69 20.72
N PRO A 36 -17.11 -24.09 22.01
CA PRO A 36 -16.29 -23.40 23.00
C PRO A 36 -14.82 -23.37 22.59
N ARG A 37 -14.15 -22.24 22.76
CA ARG A 37 -12.73 -22.04 22.42
C ARG A 37 -11.84 -23.10 23.05
N ASP A 38 -12.03 -23.41 24.32
CA ASP A 38 -11.17 -24.37 25.03
C ASP A 38 -11.32 -25.79 24.46
N ARG A 39 -12.52 -26.16 23.98
CA ARG A 39 -12.76 -27.41 23.25
C ARG A 39 -12.07 -27.40 21.88
N ALA A 40 -12.13 -26.28 21.17
CA ALA A 40 -11.45 -26.10 19.89
C ALA A 40 -9.92 -26.16 20.01
N ILE A 41 -9.34 -25.57 21.06
CA ILE A 41 -7.90 -25.68 21.36
C ILE A 41 -7.54 -27.13 21.66
N ALA A 42 -8.31 -27.82 22.50
CA ALA A 42 -8.06 -29.23 22.81
C ALA A 42 -8.13 -30.11 21.55
N LEU A 43 -9.09 -29.85 20.65
CA LEU A 43 -9.20 -30.51 19.36
C LEU A 43 -7.97 -30.25 18.47
N ALA A 44 -7.51 -28.99 18.40
CA ALA A 44 -6.32 -28.62 17.62
C ALA A 44 -5.06 -29.31 18.16
N HIS A 45 -4.86 -29.32 19.48
CA HIS A 45 -3.71 -29.94 20.12
C HIS A 45 -3.71 -31.46 19.99
N ALA A 46 -4.89 -32.10 20.01
CA ALA A 46 -5.03 -33.52 19.71
C ALA A 46 -4.59 -33.88 18.27
N ARG A 47 -4.57 -32.90 17.36
CA ARG A 47 -4.07 -33.01 15.98
C ARG A 47 -2.63 -32.48 15.81
N GLU A 48 -1.91 -32.26 16.91
CA GLU A 48 -0.55 -31.67 16.92
C GLU A 48 -0.47 -30.32 16.18
N ALA A 49 -1.52 -29.51 16.32
CA ALA A 49 -1.69 -28.22 15.67
C ALA A 49 -2.18 -27.17 16.69
N ASN A 50 -2.46 -25.96 16.20
CA ASN A 50 -2.98 -24.84 16.98
C ASN A 50 -4.32 -24.40 16.41
N LEU A 51 -5.16 -23.82 17.27
CA LEU A 51 -6.34 -23.11 16.83
C LEU A 51 -5.91 -21.71 16.40
N VAL A 52 -6.14 -21.33 15.15
CA VAL A 52 -5.73 -20.03 14.60
C VAL A 52 -6.95 -19.27 14.11
N GLU A 53 -7.06 -18.00 14.45
CA GLU A 53 -8.16 -17.14 13.98
C GLU A 53 -8.04 -16.89 12.46
N TRP A 54 -9.09 -17.21 11.70
CA TRP A 54 -9.20 -17.03 10.25
C TRP A 54 -9.62 -15.58 9.92
N TRP A 55 -8.93 -14.93 8.97
CA TRP A 55 -9.27 -13.59 8.43
C TRP A 55 -9.96 -13.65 7.04
N PRO A 56 -10.89 -12.75 6.67
CA PRO A 56 -11.26 -11.48 7.32
C PRO A 56 -12.50 -11.55 8.22
N GLN A 57 -12.55 -10.63 9.20
CA GLN A 57 -13.71 -10.43 10.08
C GLN A 57 -14.91 -9.89 9.30
N GLY A 58 -15.71 -10.79 8.74
CA GLY A 58 -17.12 -10.50 8.48
C GLY A 58 -17.86 -10.27 9.80
N ALA A 59 -19.04 -9.66 9.73
CA ALA A 59 -19.94 -9.51 10.88
C ALA A 59 -20.49 -10.89 11.30
N VAL A 60 -19.67 -11.69 11.98
CA VAL A 60 -20.03 -12.99 12.55
C VAL A 60 -20.03 -12.88 14.07
N GLU A 61 -21.01 -13.49 14.73
CA GLU A 61 -21.16 -13.47 16.20
C GLU A 61 -19.97 -14.11 16.94
N ALA A 62 -19.20 -14.98 16.28
CA ALA A 62 -18.01 -15.64 16.81
C ALA A 62 -16.86 -15.64 15.78
N PRO A 63 -15.58 -15.51 16.22
CA PRO A 63 -14.43 -15.56 15.31
C PRO A 63 -14.36 -16.88 14.55
N GLN A 64 -14.14 -16.80 13.25
CA GLN A 64 -13.82 -17.97 12.43
C GLN A 64 -12.39 -18.44 12.73
N CYS A 65 -12.16 -19.74 12.75
CA CYS A 65 -10.87 -20.34 13.11
C CYS A 65 -10.56 -21.54 12.21
N VAL A 66 -9.26 -21.81 12.05
CA VAL A 66 -8.72 -23.02 11.43
C VAL A 66 -7.84 -23.78 12.42
N ILE A 67 -7.67 -25.07 12.17
CA ILE A 67 -6.68 -25.88 12.86
C ILE A 67 -5.46 -25.99 11.95
N THR A 68 -4.34 -25.40 12.35
CA THR A 68 -3.10 -25.43 11.58
C THR A 68 -1.87 -25.31 12.48
N LYS A 69 -0.70 -25.70 11.97
CA LYS A 69 0.55 -25.67 12.73
C LYS A 69 1.10 -24.25 12.80
N VAL A 70 1.36 -23.76 14.02
CA VAL A 70 2.08 -22.51 14.26
C VAL A 70 3.45 -22.82 14.81
N THR A 71 4.50 -22.25 14.23
CA THR A 71 5.83 -22.37 14.82
C THR A 71 6.12 -21.19 15.74
N LEU A 72 6.71 -21.49 16.91
CA LEU A 72 7.22 -20.50 17.84
C LEU A 72 8.77 -20.50 17.89
N PRO A 73 9.43 -19.33 17.96
CA PRO A 73 8.83 -18.00 17.84
C PRO A 73 8.19 -17.80 16.46
N LEU A 74 7.18 -16.93 16.36
CA LEU A 74 6.54 -16.63 15.09
C LEU A 74 7.63 -16.20 14.09
N ARG A 75 7.69 -16.93 12.98
CA ARG A 75 8.62 -16.69 11.88
C ARG A 75 7.83 -16.65 10.59
N TRP A 76 8.21 -15.75 9.71
CA TRP A 76 7.78 -15.77 8.32
C TRP A 76 8.79 -16.56 7.50
N GLU A 77 8.37 -16.98 6.31
CA GLU A 77 9.29 -17.54 5.33
C GLU A 77 10.37 -16.51 5.02
N GLN A 78 11.62 -16.86 5.31
CA GLN A 78 12.76 -16.10 4.85
C GLN A 78 13.08 -16.61 3.46
N LEU A 79 12.78 -15.79 2.46
CA LEU A 79 13.37 -16.01 1.14
C LEU A 79 14.88 -15.82 1.28
N PRO A 80 15.70 -16.60 0.55
CA PRO A 80 17.13 -16.34 0.48
C PRO A 80 17.37 -14.86 0.19
N GLU A 81 18.37 -14.28 0.86
CA GLU A 81 18.80 -12.90 0.63
C GLU A 81 19.53 -12.84 -0.72
N GLU A 82 18.79 -13.03 -1.81
CA GLU A 82 19.26 -12.75 -3.15
C GLU A 82 19.37 -11.24 -3.31
N ALA A 83 20.37 -10.79 -4.08
CA ALA A 83 20.43 -9.39 -4.47
C ALA A 83 19.09 -9.03 -5.13
N GLU A 84 18.50 -7.89 -4.72
CA GLU A 84 17.29 -7.35 -5.33
C GLU A 84 17.40 -7.51 -6.86
N PRO A 85 16.49 -8.25 -7.50
CA PRO A 85 16.58 -8.50 -8.93
C PRO A 85 16.44 -7.16 -9.66
N VAL A 86 17.57 -6.60 -10.07
CA VAL A 86 17.61 -5.33 -10.80
C VAL A 86 17.45 -5.61 -12.29
N ASP A 87 16.47 -4.96 -12.92
CA ASP A 87 16.46 -4.83 -14.38
C ASP A 87 17.36 -3.64 -14.76
N GLU A 88 18.53 -3.93 -15.34
CA GLU A 88 19.50 -2.90 -15.71
C GLU A 88 18.97 -1.89 -16.73
N ARG A 89 17.87 -2.19 -17.43
CA ARG A 89 17.21 -1.28 -18.37
C ARG A 89 16.42 -0.18 -17.66
N LEU A 90 16.06 -0.39 -16.39
CA LEU A 90 15.28 0.55 -15.57
C LEU A 90 16.17 1.53 -14.80
N TRP A 91 17.31 1.93 -15.39
CA TRP A 91 18.28 2.81 -14.76
C TRP A 91 17.88 4.29 -14.84
N PHE A 92 18.44 5.12 -13.97
CA PHE A 92 18.42 6.58 -14.07
C PHE A 92 19.67 7.19 -13.40
N GLU A 93 19.99 8.46 -13.72
CA GLU A 93 21.08 9.16 -13.04
C GLU A 93 20.64 9.62 -11.65
N ALA A 94 21.30 9.10 -10.63
CA ALA A 94 21.05 9.51 -9.25
C ALA A 94 21.89 10.72 -8.85
N SER A 95 21.48 11.39 -7.76
CA SER A 95 22.22 12.51 -7.19
C SER A 95 23.64 12.18 -6.73
N CYS A 96 23.99 10.89 -6.58
CA CYS A 96 25.37 10.46 -6.33
C CYS A 96 26.24 10.41 -7.59
N GLY A 97 25.71 10.74 -8.77
CA GLY A 97 26.40 10.72 -10.06
C GLY A 97 26.53 9.33 -10.68
N GLY A 98 25.95 8.30 -10.06
CA GLY A 98 25.89 6.93 -10.57
C GLY A 98 24.56 6.59 -11.23
N ARG A 99 24.48 5.38 -11.80
CA ARG A 99 23.21 4.77 -12.20
C ARG A 99 22.58 4.06 -11.02
N ASP A 100 21.38 4.47 -10.67
CA ASP A 100 20.50 3.76 -9.75
C ASP A 100 19.34 3.16 -10.56
N PHE A 101 18.64 2.18 -9.99
CA PHE A 101 17.65 1.39 -10.74
C PHE A 101 16.30 1.36 -10.04
N LEU A 102 15.21 1.45 -10.80
CA LEU A 102 13.87 1.27 -10.25
C LEU A 102 13.60 -0.21 -9.95
N VAL A 103 13.12 -0.49 -8.74
CA VAL A 103 12.86 -1.86 -8.26
C VAL A 103 11.41 -2.08 -7.79
N GLY A 104 10.59 -1.02 -7.70
CA GLY A 104 9.17 -1.20 -7.41
C GLY A 104 8.50 0.00 -6.74
N ASN A 105 7.51 -0.29 -5.87
CA ASN A 105 6.73 0.72 -5.15
C ASN A 105 7.42 1.15 -3.84
N GLY A 106 7.55 2.47 -3.63
CA GLY A 106 8.17 3.04 -2.43
C GLY A 106 7.32 2.89 -1.15
N ASN A 107 6.03 2.62 -1.29
CA ASN A 107 5.05 2.36 -0.23
C ASN A 107 4.94 3.44 0.87
N THR A 108 5.35 4.68 0.61
CA THR A 108 5.20 5.80 1.57
C THR A 108 4.15 6.82 1.17
N PHE A 109 4.20 7.29 -0.07
CA PHE A 109 3.24 8.25 -0.62
C PHE A 109 2.88 7.83 -2.04
N THR A 110 1.68 8.19 -2.48
CA THR A 110 1.23 7.95 -3.85
C THR A 110 2.24 8.46 -4.86
N GLY A 111 2.64 7.61 -5.81
CA GLY A 111 3.63 7.94 -6.85
C GLY A 111 5.10 7.81 -6.45
N ARG A 112 5.41 7.47 -5.18
CA ARG A 112 6.80 7.16 -4.79
C ARG A 112 7.21 5.79 -5.30
N MET A 113 8.34 5.75 -5.98
CA MET A 113 8.98 4.53 -6.45
C MET A 113 10.12 4.13 -5.51
N MET A 114 10.41 2.83 -5.46
CA MET A 114 11.59 2.28 -4.81
C MET A 114 12.72 2.21 -5.83
N ALA A 115 13.90 2.67 -5.44
CA ALA A 115 15.12 2.61 -6.22
C ALA A 115 16.24 1.92 -5.45
N TRP A 116 17.16 1.29 -6.17
CA TRP A 116 18.37 0.65 -5.65
C TRP A 116 19.61 1.41 -6.09
N CYS A 117 20.47 1.77 -5.14
CA CYS A 117 21.77 2.39 -5.40
C CYS A 117 22.89 1.35 -5.25
N PRO A 118 23.52 0.87 -6.34
CA PRO A 118 24.59 -0.12 -6.26
C PRO A 118 25.86 0.44 -5.60
N GLN A 119 26.13 1.75 -5.72
CA GLN A 119 27.32 2.36 -5.12
C GLN A 119 27.23 2.39 -3.59
N LYS A 120 26.03 2.59 -3.05
CA LYS A 120 25.79 2.70 -1.60
C LYS A 120 25.21 1.41 -1.00
N GLN A 121 24.97 0.39 -1.83
CA GLN A 121 24.37 -0.89 -1.44
C GLN A 121 23.10 -0.70 -0.59
N ARG A 122 22.19 0.18 -1.05
CA ARG A 122 20.96 0.48 -0.32
C ARG A 122 19.81 0.87 -1.23
N SER A 123 18.60 0.53 -0.80
CA SER A 123 17.37 1.03 -1.40
C SER A 123 16.98 2.40 -0.84
N TYR A 124 16.31 3.21 -1.65
CA TYR A 124 15.76 4.50 -1.26
C TYR A 124 14.52 4.82 -2.09
N ARG A 125 13.84 5.91 -1.77
CA ARG A 125 12.58 6.30 -2.42
C ARG A 125 12.81 7.50 -3.32
N VAL A 126 12.21 7.47 -4.50
CA VAL A 126 12.36 8.50 -5.53
C VAL A 126 11.01 8.84 -6.14
N SER A 127 10.78 10.11 -6.46
CA SER A 127 9.64 10.61 -7.24
C SER A 127 10.09 10.87 -8.67
N SER A 128 9.17 10.83 -9.64
CA SER A 128 9.53 11.11 -11.04
C SER A 128 10.12 12.51 -11.24
N SER A 129 9.72 13.49 -10.43
CA SER A 129 10.31 14.84 -10.45
C SER A 129 11.78 14.90 -10.01
N GLU A 130 12.30 13.85 -9.38
CA GLU A 130 13.71 13.74 -8.96
C GLU A 130 14.56 12.96 -9.97
N ILE A 131 13.96 12.52 -11.09
CA ILE A 131 14.62 11.75 -12.14
C ILE A 131 14.77 12.63 -13.38
N GLU A 132 15.97 13.18 -13.59
CA GLU A 132 16.24 14.08 -14.72
C GLU A 132 16.65 13.33 -15.98
N VAL A 133 17.53 12.33 -15.83
CA VAL A 133 18.11 11.57 -16.95
C VAL A 133 17.79 10.11 -16.80
N MET A 134 17.13 9.54 -17.81
CA MET A 134 16.69 8.14 -17.84
C MET A 134 16.53 7.64 -19.29
N PRO A 135 16.64 6.33 -19.56
CA PRO A 135 16.31 5.73 -20.85
C PRO A 135 14.78 5.62 -21.04
N ASP A 136 14.38 5.22 -22.25
CA ASP A 136 12.97 5.08 -22.61
C ASP A 136 12.24 4.01 -21.81
N GLU A 137 12.90 2.90 -21.50
CA GLU A 137 12.35 1.81 -20.70
C GLU A 137 11.96 2.31 -19.30
N THR A 138 12.85 3.04 -18.63
CA THR A 138 12.56 3.69 -17.34
C THR A 138 11.43 4.69 -17.48
N ARG A 139 11.43 5.52 -18.53
CA ARG A 139 10.36 6.51 -18.77
C ARG A 139 8.99 5.85 -18.94
N TYR A 140 8.91 4.75 -19.69
CA TYR A 140 7.67 3.98 -19.86
C TYR A 140 7.24 3.31 -18.57
N PHE A 141 8.17 2.72 -17.82
CA PHE A 141 7.90 2.14 -16.51
C PHE A 141 7.33 3.20 -15.55
N VAL A 142 7.99 4.35 -15.40
CA VAL A 142 7.53 5.46 -14.54
C VAL A 142 6.12 5.92 -14.95
N THR A 143 5.89 6.10 -16.25
CA THR A 143 4.58 6.52 -16.77
C THR A 143 3.48 5.49 -16.43
N GLY A 144 3.76 4.20 -16.64
CA GLY A 144 2.85 3.11 -16.32
C GLY A 144 2.61 2.98 -14.80
N PHE A 145 3.66 3.11 -14.00
CA PHE A 145 3.61 3.08 -12.54
C PHE A 145 2.72 4.21 -12.00
N LEU A 146 2.91 5.44 -12.46
CA LEU A 146 2.08 6.57 -12.05
C LEU A 146 0.63 6.40 -12.49
N ALA A 147 0.39 5.82 -13.66
CA ALA A 147 -0.97 5.49 -14.08
C ALA A 147 -1.61 4.41 -13.18
N GLY A 148 -0.85 3.39 -12.78
CA GLY A 148 -1.32 2.30 -11.92
C GLY A 148 -1.48 2.67 -10.45
N THR A 149 -0.82 3.73 -9.99
CA THR A 149 -0.83 4.16 -8.58
C THR A 149 -1.69 5.39 -8.33
N GLN A 150 -2.60 5.73 -9.24
CA GLN A 150 -3.50 6.87 -9.05
C GLN A 150 -4.34 6.70 -7.78
N PRO A 151 -4.50 7.77 -6.98
CA PRO A 151 -5.46 7.78 -5.88
C PRO A 151 -6.88 7.59 -6.41
N GLY A 152 -7.73 6.90 -5.63
CA GLY A 152 -9.15 6.82 -5.91
C GLY A 152 -9.81 8.20 -5.99
N HIS A 153 -10.87 8.32 -6.79
CA HIS A 153 -11.65 9.55 -6.82
C HIS A 153 -12.45 9.73 -5.52
N PRO A 154 -12.81 10.97 -5.15
CA PRO A 154 -13.70 11.21 -4.02
C PRO A 154 -15.04 10.48 -4.24
N ILE A 155 -15.53 9.82 -3.19
CA ILE A 155 -16.86 9.22 -3.13
C ILE A 155 -17.53 9.67 -1.83
N ASP A 156 -18.84 9.90 -1.87
CA ASP A 156 -19.63 10.20 -0.68
C ASP A 156 -19.98 8.92 0.11
N ASP A 157 -20.75 9.09 1.20
CA ASP A 157 -21.18 7.97 2.05
C ASP A 157 -22.08 6.94 1.33
N ARG A 158 -22.61 7.30 0.15
CA ARG A 158 -23.42 6.42 -0.71
C ARG A 158 -22.59 5.77 -1.82
N GLY A 159 -21.34 6.18 -1.98
CA GLY A 159 -20.44 5.72 -3.04
C GLY A 159 -20.56 6.51 -4.34
N ASP A 160 -21.29 7.63 -4.33
CA ASP A 160 -21.50 8.48 -5.50
C ASP A 160 -20.41 9.56 -5.59
N THR A 161 -20.14 10.05 -6.79
CA THR A 161 -19.17 11.14 -7.05
C THR A 161 -19.89 12.32 -7.70
N ASP A 162 -19.73 13.51 -7.09
CA ASP A 162 -20.20 14.76 -7.66
C ASP A 162 -19.42 15.14 -8.94
N GLU A 163 -20.08 15.80 -9.90
CA GLU A 163 -19.45 16.19 -11.17
C GLU A 163 -18.26 17.14 -10.97
N ALA A 164 -18.34 18.07 -10.02
CA ALA A 164 -17.25 18.99 -9.73
C ALA A 164 -16.05 18.27 -9.10
N ASP A 165 -16.30 17.33 -8.17
CA ASP A 165 -15.26 16.50 -7.57
C ASP A 165 -14.59 15.61 -8.61
N TRP A 166 -15.36 15.03 -9.53
CA TRP A 166 -14.84 14.26 -10.65
C TRP A 166 -13.93 15.10 -11.56
N ALA A 167 -14.38 16.29 -11.95
CA ALA A 167 -13.59 17.20 -12.80
C ALA A 167 -12.31 17.67 -12.11
N ALA A 168 -12.38 17.99 -10.82
CA ALA A 168 -11.22 18.37 -10.01
C ALA A 168 -10.22 17.20 -9.90
N TRP A 169 -10.72 15.99 -9.62
CA TRP A 169 -9.89 14.78 -9.54
C TRP A 169 -9.22 14.45 -10.88
N LEU A 170 -9.93 14.57 -12.01
CA LEU A 170 -9.33 14.40 -13.34
C LEU A 170 -8.19 15.40 -13.61
N SER A 171 -8.36 16.64 -13.16
CA SER A 171 -7.31 17.67 -13.29
C SER A 171 -6.10 17.34 -12.42
N ALA A 172 -6.34 16.91 -11.18
CA ALA A 172 -5.31 16.48 -10.25
C ALA A 172 -4.52 15.27 -10.77
N THR A 173 -5.21 14.24 -11.26
CA THR A 173 -4.56 13.01 -11.75
C THR A 173 -3.75 13.22 -13.02
N ARG A 174 -4.19 14.10 -13.95
CA ARG A 174 -3.38 14.50 -15.11
C ARG A 174 -2.06 15.13 -14.69
N ARG A 175 -2.09 16.00 -13.67
CA ARG A 175 -0.89 16.63 -13.13
C ARG A 175 0.00 15.62 -12.41
N PHE A 176 -0.59 14.75 -11.59
CA PHE A 176 0.09 13.65 -10.93
C PHE A 176 0.83 12.74 -11.91
N ARG A 177 0.22 12.35 -13.04
CA ARG A 177 0.89 11.53 -14.07
C ARG A 177 2.12 12.19 -14.68
N ARG A 178 2.20 13.52 -14.64
CA ARG A 178 3.33 14.30 -15.14
C ARG A 178 4.41 14.51 -14.07
N THR A 179 4.02 14.74 -12.82
CA THR A 179 4.95 15.17 -11.76
C THR A 179 5.29 14.07 -10.76
N GLY A 180 4.44 13.04 -10.64
CA GLY A 180 4.51 11.99 -9.63
C GLY A 180 4.19 12.48 -8.21
N GLN A 181 3.64 13.68 -8.05
CA GLN A 181 3.42 14.31 -6.75
C GLN A 181 1.94 14.29 -6.33
N TRP A 182 1.69 13.83 -5.10
CA TRP A 182 0.36 13.80 -4.49
C TRP A 182 0.43 13.89 -2.96
N ASN A 183 -0.11 14.95 -2.38
CA ASN A 183 -0.14 15.25 -0.94
C ASN A 183 -1.46 14.87 -0.26
N GLY A 184 -2.42 14.32 -0.99
CA GLY A 184 -3.67 13.81 -0.40
C GLY A 184 -4.62 14.86 0.14
N ARG A 185 -4.38 16.16 -0.09
CA ARG A 185 -5.26 17.25 0.34
C ARG A 185 -5.28 18.38 -0.68
N TRP A 186 -6.44 19.00 -0.86
CA TRP A 186 -6.60 20.23 -1.62
C TRP A 186 -5.94 21.40 -0.85
N GLY A 187 -5.30 22.30 -1.58
CA GLY A 187 -4.77 23.56 -1.04
C GLY A 187 -5.69 24.74 -1.35
N THR A 188 -5.30 25.94 -0.89
CA THR A 188 -5.97 27.19 -1.23
C THR A 188 -4.93 28.28 -1.48
N CYS A 189 -5.12 29.09 -2.52
CA CYS A 189 -4.29 30.26 -2.76
C CYS A 189 -4.43 31.27 -1.62
N GLN A 190 -3.32 31.75 -1.08
CA GLN A 190 -3.29 32.70 0.03
C GLN A 190 -3.78 34.11 -0.35
N GLU A 191 -3.76 34.47 -1.64
CA GLU A 191 -4.23 35.78 -2.12
C GLU A 191 -5.71 35.79 -2.50
N CYS A 192 -6.15 34.85 -3.35
CA CYS A 192 -7.53 34.85 -3.88
C CYS A 192 -8.43 33.74 -3.34
N GLY A 193 -7.90 32.81 -2.55
CA GLY A 193 -8.67 31.71 -1.97
C GLY A 193 -9.07 30.58 -2.92
N CYS A 194 -8.66 30.62 -4.21
CA CYS A 194 -9.01 29.56 -5.14
C CYS A 194 -8.40 28.21 -4.73
N VAL A 195 -9.12 27.11 -4.98
CA VAL A 195 -8.70 25.75 -4.63
C VAL A 195 -7.53 25.29 -5.50
N LEU A 196 -6.52 24.71 -4.87
CA LEU A 196 -5.29 24.23 -5.52
C LEU A 196 -5.26 22.71 -5.57
N LEU A 197 -4.67 22.17 -6.65
CA LEU A 197 -4.51 20.75 -6.86
C LEU A 197 -3.66 20.09 -5.75
N PRO A 198 -3.86 18.80 -5.46
CA PRO A 198 -3.26 18.13 -4.32
C PRO A 198 -1.81 17.67 -4.59
N ASP A 199 -1.06 18.29 -5.49
CA ASP A 199 0.29 17.83 -5.90
C ASP A 199 1.42 18.53 -5.15
N ASN A 200 1.27 19.81 -4.82
CA ASN A 200 2.14 20.59 -3.94
C ASN A 200 1.25 21.52 -3.09
N PRO A 201 1.46 21.70 -1.76
CA PRO A 201 0.89 22.82 -1.03
C PRO A 201 1.50 24.13 -1.59
N ALA A 202 1.03 24.55 -2.76
CA ALA A 202 1.37 25.85 -3.30
C ALA A 202 0.67 26.91 -2.45
N ASP A 203 1.37 27.99 -2.14
CA ASP A 203 0.78 29.13 -1.43
C ASP A 203 -0.02 30.02 -2.39
N HIS A 204 0.17 29.88 -3.71
CA HIS A 204 -0.42 30.74 -4.72
C HIS A 204 -0.91 29.94 -5.93
N CYS A 205 -1.96 30.43 -6.60
CA CYS A 205 -2.45 29.84 -7.85
C CYS A 205 -1.61 30.29 -9.05
N ALA A 206 -1.92 29.79 -10.25
CA ALA A 206 -1.18 30.15 -11.45
C ALA A 206 -1.18 31.67 -11.74
N GLU A 207 -2.28 32.37 -11.43
CA GLU A 207 -2.40 33.82 -11.62
C GLU A 207 -1.60 34.63 -10.61
N HIS A 208 -1.41 34.11 -9.40
CA HIS A 208 -0.71 34.77 -8.29
C HIS A 208 0.68 34.16 -8.03
N SER A 209 1.12 33.19 -8.84
CA SER A 209 2.44 32.58 -8.70
C SER A 209 3.50 33.53 -9.25
N PRO A 210 4.60 33.80 -8.54
CA PRO A 210 5.67 34.71 -8.99
C PRO A 210 6.51 34.18 -10.17
N GLN A 211 6.01 33.22 -10.96
CA GLN A 211 6.71 32.60 -12.09
C GLN A 211 5.86 32.56 -13.38
N ALA A 212 5.22 33.68 -13.71
CA ALA A 212 4.67 33.93 -15.05
C ALA A 212 5.28 35.20 -15.71
N ALA A 213 6.49 35.58 -15.29
CA ALA A 213 7.31 36.59 -15.96
C ALA A 213 8.76 36.09 -16.02
N GLY A 214 9.11 35.44 -17.12
CA GLY A 214 10.45 34.90 -17.39
C GLY A 214 10.44 33.89 -18.51
#